data_AF-A0A951CIG7-F1
#
_entry.id   AF-A0A951CIG7-F1
#
_cell.length_a   1.000
_cell.length_b   1.000
_cell.length_c   1.000
_cell.angle_alpha   90.00
_cell.angle_beta   90.00
_cell.angle_gamma   90.00
#
_symmetry.space_group_name_H-M   'P 1'
#
loop_
_entity.id
_entity.type
_entity.pdbx_description
1 polymer ?
#
loop_
_entity_poly.entity_id
_entity_poly.type
_entity_poly.pdbx_seq_one_letter_code
_entity_poly.pdbx_strand_id
1 'polypeptide(L)'
;MLSSMFHPGSTFSWLENLIAQAASRFGDKLVGELAEILRNPPRATDSMAGALILAGYLADPSLADAILTAWESAPDKIDLVAPALWAALRCSDHSGSPLSAILPAIFSVSDKPGVGGWSDRKELFREISCSARHGFSLEILTFLRDLAQAEEQYASFVFSLFGRIDKPICVEFVIRRIAKLAAKPVKPGHISGAYLWETQWRRTSGLEDAPMPEDCVDTLWELCQPWHPEWLRTYAFKLWVRYSGDKLWSAEIPLDLSDSETALWERANRGDRR
;
A
#
# COMPACT_ATOMS: atom_id res chain seq x y z
N MET A 1 5.17 -26.96 -5.62
CA MET A 1 4.75 -26.30 -6.88
C MET A 1 3.90 -25.04 -6.63
N LEU A 2 3.07 -24.97 -5.58
CA LEU A 2 2.39 -23.71 -5.18
C LEU A 2 3.20 -22.82 -4.22
N SER A 3 4.13 -23.40 -3.46
CA SER A 3 4.90 -22.68 -2.43
C SER A 3 5.95 -21.71 -2.96
N SER A 4 6.37 -21.84 -4.23
CA SER A 4 7.37 -20.96 -4.85
C SER A 4 6.75 -19.82 -5.67
N MET A 5 5.44 -19.84 -5.92
CA MET A 5 4.77 -18.79 -6.69
C MET A 5 4.37 -17.64 -5.77
N PHE A 6 4.75 -16.41 -6.15
CA PHE A 6 4.42 -15.22 -5.38
C PHE A 6 2.95 -14.83 -5.56
N HIS A 7 2.09 -15.32 -4.65
CA HIS A 7 0.67 -15.01 -4.61
C HIS A 7 0.12 -14.40 -3.30
N PRO A 8 0.85 -13.58 -2.52
CA PRO A 8 0.24 -12.91 -1.35
C PRO A 8 -0.95 -12.00 -1.70
N GLY A 9 -0.97 -11.46 -2.92
CA GLY A 9 -2.10 -10.68 -3.44
C GLY A 9 -3.32 -11.50 -3.88
N SER A 10 -3.18 -12.82 -4.07
CA SER A 10 -4.27 -13.70 -4.49
C SER A 10 -5.02 -14.25 -3.28
N THR A 11 -6.35 -14.21 -3.31
CA THR A 11 -7.21 -14.70 -2.22
C THR A 11 -7.32 -16.23 -2.24
N PHE A 12 -6.28 -16.93 -1.79
CA PHE A 12 -6.35 -18.38 -1.55
C PHE A 12 -6.70 -18.65 -0.10
N SER A 13 -7.97 -18.46 0.28
CA SER A 13 -8.44 -18.57 1.67
C SER A 13 -8.05 -19.91 2.33
N TRP A 14 -7.97 -21.01 1.58
CA TRP A 14 -7.55 -22.30 2.10
C TRP A 14 -6.09 -22.32 2.57
N LEU A 15 -5.17 -21.67 1.84
CA LEU A 15 -3.74 -21.61 2.16
C LEU A 15 -3.53 -20.73 3.39
N GLU A 16 -4.21 -19.60 3.43
CA GLU A 16 -4.14 -18.66 4.55
C GLU A 16 -4.69 -19.26 5.84
N ASN A 17 -5.84 -19.96 5.75
CA ASN A 17 -6.40 -20.68 6.88
C ASN A 17 -5.45 -21.79 7.38
N LEU A 18 -4.79 -22.50 6.47
CA LEU A 18 -3.81 -23.52 6.84
C LEU A 18 -2.61 -22.91 7.57
N ILE A 19 -2.06 -21.81 7.07
CA ILE A 19 -0.93 -21.10 7.70
C ILE A 19 -1.35 -20.56 9.06
N ALA A 20 -2.52 -19.92 9.17
CA ALA A 20 -3.04 -19.41 10.43
C ALA A 20 -3.26 -20.54 11.46
N GLN A 21 -3.79 -21.69 11.01
CA GLN A 21 -3.97 -22.86 11.87
C GLN A 21 -2.62 -23.43 12.34
N ALA A 22 -1.63 -23.52 11.46
CA ALA A 22 -0.28 -23.96 11.82
C ALA A 22 0.38 -23.00 12.82
N ALA A 23 0.31 -21.69 12.56
CA ALA A 23 0.87 -20.65 13.43
C ALA A 23 0.21 -20.66 14.81
N SER A 24 -1.12 -20.82 14.90
CA SER A 24 -1.82 -20.86 16.20
C SER A 24 -1.45 -22.08 17.07
N ARG A 25 -0.99 -23.18 16.47
CA ARG A 25 -0.65 -24.41 17.18
C ARG A 25 0.84 -24.58 17.45
N PHE A 26 1.68 -24.07 16.55
CA PHE A 26 3.12 -24.33 16.54
C PHE A 26 3.96 -23.07 16.28
N GLY A 27 3.42 -21.87 16.53
CA GLY A 27 4.02 -20.58 16.18
C GLY A 27 5.53 -20.49 16.42
N ASP A 28 5.96 -20.58 17.68
CA ASP A 28 7.39 -20.46 18.05
C ASP A 28 8.27 -21.49 17.35
N LYS A 29 7.78 -22.73 17.25
CA LYS A 29 8.51 -23.81 16.57
C LYS A 29 8.62 -23.56 15.08
N LEU A 30 7.53 -23.11 14.45
CA LEU A 30 7.46 -22.81 13.03
C LEU A 30 8.37 -21.63 12.67
N VAL A 31 8.35 -20.57 13.47
CA VAL A 31 9.24 -19.41 13.33
C VAL A 31 10.69 -19.83 13.51
N GLY A 32 11.00 -20.62 14.54
CA GLY A 32 12.35 -21.15 14.77
C GLY A 32 12.88 -22.00 13.62
N GLU A 33 12.10 -22.97 13.14
CA GLU A 33 12.47 -23.82 12.01
C GLU A 33 12.62 -23.02 10.71
N LEU A 34 11.75 -22.04 10.47
CA LEU A 34 11.85 -21.16 9.31
C LEU A 34 13.09 -20.26 9.37
N ALA A 35 13.43 -19.73 10.55
CA ALA A 35 14.63 -18.94 10.74
C ALA A 35 15.88 -19.77 10.42
N GLU A 36 15.94 -21.03 10.85
CA GLU A 36 17.06 -21.94 10.52
C GLU A 36 17.16 -22.25 9.02
N ILE A 37 16.03 -22.43 8.34
CA ILE A 37 15.99 -22.60 6.88
C ILE A 37 16.52 -21.35 6.17
N LEU A 38 16.13 -20.17 6.62
CA LEU A 38 16.56 -18.90 6.01
C LEU A 38 18.05 -18.60 6.28
N ARG A 39 18.57 -18.94 7.48
CA ARG A 39 20.00 -18.82 7.80
C ARG A 39 20.86 -19.81 7.04
N ASN A 40 20.33 -20.98 6.72
CA ASN A 40 20.99 -22.03 5.94
C ASN A 40 20.23 -22.25 4.63
N PRO A 41 20.22 -21.24 3.72
CA PRO A 41 19.31 -21.21 2.60
C PRO A 41 19.52 -22.44 1.71
N PRO A 42 18.43 -23.08 1.25
CA PRO A 42 18.52 -24.16 0.27
C PRO A 42 19.24 -23.67 -0.99
N ARG A 43 19.98 -24.56 -1.66
CA ARG A 43 20.64 -24.24 -2.93
C ARG A 43 19.65 -23.87 -4.05
N ALA A 44 18.39 -24.28 -3.92
CA ALA A 44 17.35 -24.03 -4.92
C ALA A 44 16.61 -22.72 -4.62
N THR A 45 16.62 -21.80 -5.59
CA THR A 45 15.96 -20.48 -5.52
C THR A 45 14.47 -20.60 -5.14
N ASP A 46 13.75 -21.56 -5.70
CA ASP A 46 12.32 -21.80 -5.41
C ASP A 46 12.03 -22.08 -3.93
N SER A 47 12.93 -22.80 -3.26
CA SER A 47 12.77 -23.15 -1.84
C SER A 47 13.03 -21.94 -0.95
N MET A 48 13.99 -21.09 -1.33
CA MET A 48 14.24 -19.82 -0.64
C MET A 48 13.10 -18.82 -0.86
N ALA A 49 12.58 -18.71 -2.08
CA ALA A 49 11.40 -17.91 -2.38
C ALA A 49 10.20 -18.33 -1.51
N GLY A 50 9.93 -19.63 -1.41
CA GLY A 50 8.86 -20.14 -0.56
C GLY A 50 9.04 -19.87 0.93
N ALA A 51 10.28 -19.97 1.44
CA ALA A 51 10.61 -19.63 2.83
C ALA A 51 10.36 -18.13 3.12
N LEU A 52 10.80 -17.25 2.22
CA LEU A 52 10.56 -15.80 2.33
C LEU A 52 9.05 -15.46 2.26
N ILE A 53 8.32 -16.09 1.34
CA ILE A 53 6.85 -15.93 1.26
C ILE A 53 6.18 -16.32 2.57
N LEU A 54 6.55 -17.48 3.14
CA LEU A 54 6.02 -17.95 4.41
C LEU A 54 6.37 -16.99 5.56
N ALA A 55 7.60 -16.48 5.60
CA ALA A 55 8.01 -15.50 6.61
C ALA A 55 7.09 -14.28 6.58
N GLY A 56 6.79 -13.76 5.39
CA GLY A 56 5.85 -12.64 5.27
C GLY A 56 4.42 -12.99 5.68
N TYR A 57 3.94 -14.23 5.52
CA TYR A 57 2.64 -14.63 6.07
C TYR A 57 2.64 -14.69 7.59
N LEU A 58 3.72 -15.18 8.22
CA LEU A 58 3.85 -15.26 9.67
C LEU A 58 4.03 -13.88 10.30
N ALA A 59 4.72 -12.97 9.61
CA ALA A 59 4.95 -11.59 10.03
C ALA A 59 5.57 -11.47 11.43
N ASP A 60 6.45 -12.41 11.77
CA ASP A 60 7.14 -12.44 13.06
C ASP A 60 8.45 -11.61 12.98
N PRO A 61 8.61 -10.56 13.80
CA PRO A 61 9.81 -9.72 13.75
C PRO A 61 11.13 -10.45 14.03
N SER A 62 11.11 -11.58 14.75
CA SER A 62 12.32 -12.37 15.03
C SER A 62 12.94 -13.01 13.77
N LEU A 63 12.19 -13.03 12.66
CA LEU A 63 12.67 -13.50 11.36
C LEU A 63 13.54 -12.48 10.62
N ALA A 64 13.60 -11.21 11.07
CA ALA A 64 14.27 -10.12 10.37
C ALA A 64 15.73 -10.44 9.98
N ASP A 65 16.54 -10.89 10.94
CA ASP A 65 17.95 -11.23 10.71
C ASP A 65 18.12 -12.43 9.77
N ALA A 66 17.23 -13.42 9.88
CA ALA A 66 17.26 -14.60 9.03
C ALA A 66 16.89 -14.25 7.59
N ILE A 67 15.89 -13.38 7.38
CA ILE A 67 15.52 -12.84 6.07
C ILE A 67 16.70 -12.10 5.43
N LEU A 68 17.39 -11.25 6.21
CA LEU A 68 18.56 -10.53 5.73
C LEU A 68 19.69 -11.50 5.33
N THR A 69 19.98 -12.49 6.19
CA THR A 69 20.99 -13.52 5.91
C THR A 69 20.70 -14.28 4.62
N ALA A 70 19.43 -14.69 4.41
CA ALA A 70 19.00 -15.37 3.20
C ALA A 70 19.19 -14.48 1.97
N TRP A 71 18.79 -13.21 2.06
CA TRP A 71 18.92 -12.22 0.99
C TRP A 71 20.38 -11.95 0.60
N GLU A 72 21.28 -11.86 1.57
CA GLU A 72 22.70 -11.61 1.34
C GLU A 72 23.40 -12.81 0.70
N SER A 73 22.99 -14.03 1.09
CA SER A 73 23.57 -15.29 0.61
C SER A 73 23.08 -15.72 -0.77
N ALA A 74 22.02 -15.09 -1.28
CA ALA A 74 21.41 -15.46 -2.55
C ALA A 74 22.31 -15.11 -3.76
N PRO A 75 22.65 -16.09 -4.62
CA PRO A 75 23.50 -15.87 -5.80
C PRO A 75 22.79 -15.08 -6.91
N ASP A 76 21.49 -15.31 -7.06
CA ASP A 76 20.61 -14.52 -7.93
C ASP A 76 19.47 -13.95 -7.08
N LYS A 77 19.30 -12.64 -7.17
CA LYS A 77 18.37 -11.87 -6.34
C LYS A 77 17.12 -11.45 -7.09
N ILE A 78 17.12 -11.51 -8.44
CA ILE A 78 16.03 -10.95 -9.26
C ILE A 78 14.71 -11.68 -8.96
N ASP A 79 14.73 -13.02 -8.96
CA ASP A 79 13.55 -13.84 -8.67
C ASP A 79 13.11 -13.78 -7.18
N LEU A 80 13.97 -13.24 -6.33
CA LEU A 80 13.72 -13.12 -4.90
C LEU A 80 13.25 -11.73 -4.48
N VAL A 81 13.26 -10.74 -5.37
CA VAL A 81 12.89 -9.35 -5.02
C VAL A 81 11.48 -9.32 -4.42
N ALA A 82 10.48 -9.94 -5.07
CA ALA A 82 9.11 -9.92 -4.56
C ALA A 82 8.95 -10.70 -3.24
N PRO A 83 9.39 -11.98 -3.13
CA PRO A 83 9.39 -12.71 -1.87
C PRO A 83 10.11 -11.99 -0.71
N ALA A 84 11.32 -11.48 -0.96
CA ALA A 84 12.15 -10.84 0.06
C ALA A 84 11.55 -9.50 0.51
N LEU A 85 11.08 -8.67 -0.44
CA LEU A 85 10.45 -7.40 -0.11
C LEU A 85 9.17 -7.60 0.69
N TRP A 86 8.35 -8.59 0.31
CA TRP A 86 7.17 -8.98 1.08
C TRP A 86 7.52 -9.40 2.52
N ALA A 87 8.49 -10.30 2.68
CA ALA A 87 8.95 -10.74 3.99
C ALA A 87 9.46 -9.57 4.84
N ALA A 88 10.29 -8.72 4.24
CA ALA A 88 10.87 -7.56 4.88
C ALA A 88 9.81 -6.53 5.31
N LEU A 89 8.81 -6.24 4.47
CA LEU A 89 7.70 -5.34 4.83
C LEU A 89 6.88 -5.84 6.02
N ARG A 90 6.80 -7.16 6.22
CA ARG A 90 5.99 -7.80 7.26
C ARG A 90 6.77 -8.09 8.55
N CYS A 91 8.07 -8.34 8.45
CA CYS A 91 8.90 -8.78 9.58
C CYS A 91 9.94 -7.73 10.03
N SER A 92 10.09 -6.60 9.33
CA SER A 92 10.98 -5.54 9.81
C SER A 92 10.41 -4.83 11.02
N ASP A 93 11.29 -4.43 11.93
CA ASP A 93 10.96 -3.56 13.06
C ASP A 93 11.27 -2.08 12.74
N HIS A 94 11.27 -1.25 13.79
CA HIS A 94 11.59 0.18 13.77
C HIS A 94 12.97 0.53 13.19
N SER A 95 13.93 -0.40 13.15
CA SER A 95 15.23 -0.18 12.51
C SER A 95 15.16 -0.33 10.98
N GLY A 96 14.11 -0.98 10.46
CA GLY A 96 13.94 -1.26 9.04
C GLY A 96 15.04 -2.17 8.46
N SER A 97 15.75 -2.95 9.30
CA SER A 97 17.02 -3.59 8.94
C SER A 97 16.97 -4.50 7.69
N PRO A 98 16.03 -5.45 7.51
CA PRO A 98 15.96 -6.16 6.23
C PRO A 98 15.33 -5.32 5.13
N LEU A 99 14.34 -4.47 5.44
CA LEU A 99 13.67 -3.65 4.43
C LEU A 99 14.64 -2.67 3.75
N SER A 100 15.48 -1.98 4.50
CA SER A 100 16.47 -1.02 3.97
C SER A 100 17.49 -1.70 3.05
N ALA A 101 17.87 -2.95 3.33
CA ALA A 101 18.80 -3.71 2.51
C ALA A 101 18.15 -4.27 1.23
N ILE A 102 16.87 -4.65 1.29
CA ILE A 102 16.16 -5.31 0.18
C ILE A 102 15.51 -4.29 -0.75
N LEU A 103 14.97 -3.19 -0.22
CA LEU A 103 14.18 -2.21 -0.97
C LEU A 103 14.88 -1.63 -2.20
N PRO A 104 16.19 -1.31 -2.20
CA PRO A 104 16.88 -0.82 -3.41
C PRO A 104 16.81 -1.79 -4.59
N ALA A 105 16.65 -3.10 -4.34
CA ALA A 105 16.62 -4.12 -5.39
C ALA A 105 15.39 -4.04 -6.30
N ILE A 106 14.35 -3.29 -5.91
CA ILE A 106 13.21 -3.00 -6.81
C ILE A 106 13.68 -2.30 -8.09
N PHE A 107 14.79 -1.56 -8.04
CA PHE A 107 15.36 -0.87 -9.20
C PHE A 107 16.22 -1.77 -10.09
N SER A 108 16.59 -2.96 -9.60
CA SER A 108 17.21 -4.00 -10.44
C SER A 108 16.19 -4.67 -11.36
N VAL A 109 14.89 -4.58 -11.05
CA VAL A 109 13.81 -5.05 -11.93
C VAL A 109 13.60 -4.07 -13.09
N SER A 110 13.43 -4.62 -14.29
CA SER A 110 13.30 -3.86 -15.54
C SER A 110 12.12 -2.89 -15.49
N ASP A 111 12.36 -1.62 -15.86
CA ASP A 111 11.32 -0.62 -16.08
C ASP A 111 10.95 -0.44 -17.55
N LYS A 112 11.46 -1.31 -18.44
CA LYS A 112 11.11 -1.26 -19.85
C LYS A 112 9.69 -1.79 -20.05
N PRO A 113 8.82 -1.08 -20.78
CA PRO A 113 7.49 -1.59 -21.10
C PRO A 113 7.56 -2.89 -21.90
N GLY A 114 6.87 -3.93 -21.45
CA GLY A 114 6.65 -5.16 -22.22
C GLY A 114 5.52 -5.01 -23.25
N VAL A 115 5.11 -6.14 -23.83
CA VAL A 115 4.11 -6.22 -24.92
C VAL A 115 2.71 -5.69 -24.50
N GLY A 116 2.45 -5.55 -23.20
CA GLY A 116 1.22 -4.94 -22.66
C GLY A 116 1.34 -3.48 -22.20
N GLY A 117 2.49 -2.82 -22.43
CA GLY A 117 2.75 -1.44 -21.97
C GLY A 117 3.11 -1.29 -20.48
N TRP A 118 3.05 -2.38 -19.71
CA TRP A 118 3.52 -2.45 -18.32
C TRP A 118 4.96 -2.95 -18.26
N SER A 119 5.75 -2.40 -17.35
CA SER A 119 7.10 -2.91 -17.05
C SER A 119 7.04 -3.94 -15.92
N ASP A 120 8.03 -4.83 -15.87
CA ASP A 120 8.15 -5.83 -14.80
C ASP A 120 8.20 -5.17 -13.41
N ARG A 121 8.84 -3.99 -13.32
CA ARG A 121 8.87 -3.19 -12.09
C ARG A 121 7.49 -2.69 -11.68
N LYS A 122 6.67 -2.22 -12.62
CA LYS A 122 5.29 -1.81 -12.31
C LYS A 122 4.44 -2.99 -11.87
N GLU A 123 4.68 -4.16 -12.44
CA GLU A 123 4.00 -5.39 -12.04
C GLU A 123 4.39 -5.80 -10.62
N LEU A 124 5.70 -5.78 -10.29
CA LEU A 124 6.19 -5.96 -8.92
C LEU A 124 5.49 -5.01 -7.93
N PHE A 125 5.39 -3.72 -8.27
CA PHE A 125 4.73 -2.74 -7.40
C PHE A 125 3.26 -3.11 -7.19
N ARG A 126 2.57 -3.52 -8.26
CA ARG A 126 1.17 -3.93 -8.20
C ARG A 126 0.99 -5.16 -7.31
N GLU A 127 1.80 -6.19 -7.47
CA GLU A 127 1.72 -7.44 -6.69
C GLU A 127 1.96 -7.19 -5.20
N ILE A 128 2.98 -6.41 -4.85
CA ILE A 128 3.27 -6.02 -3.46
C ILE A 128 2.15 -5.13 -2.90
N SER A 129 1.59 -4.23 -3.71
CA SER A 129 0.45 -3.40 -3.27
C SER A 129 -0.79 -4.24 -2.99
N CYS A 130 -1.04 -5.29 -3.78
CA CYS A 130 -2.16 -6.21 -3.55
C CYS A 130 -1.99 -7.05 -2.27
N SER A 131 -0.76 -7.25 -1.77
CA SER A 131 -0.53 -7.96 -0.51
C SER A 131 -0.82 -7.12 0.73
N ALA A 132 -1.11 -5.83 0.57
CA ALA A 132 -1.38 -4.90 1.67
C ALA A 132 -2.57 -5.30 2.58
N ARG A 133 -3.48 -6.14 2.09
CA ARG A 133 -4.61 -6.69 2.87
C ARG A 133 -4.18 -7.44 4.14
N HIS A 134 -2.95 -7.93 4.18
CA HIS A 134 -2.39 -8.61 5.34
C HIS A 134 -1.86 -7.65 6.42
N GLY A 135 -1.86 -6.34 6.14
CA GLY A 135 -1.43 -5.31 7.06
C GLY A 135 0.09 -5.13 7.15
N PHE A 136 0.49 -3.91 7.47
CA PHE A 136 1.86 -3.54 7.82
C PHE A 136 1.85 -2.74 9.12
N SER A 137 2.94 -2.84 9.89
CA SER A 137 3.11 -2.08 11.13
C SER A 137 3.19 -0.56 10.86
N LEU A 138 2.86 0.25 11.86
CA LEU A 138 2.86 1.72 11.70
C LEU A 138 4.28 2.25 11.48
N GLU A 139 5.26 1.61 12.09
CA GLU A 139 6.68 1.89 11.98
C GLU A 139 7.14 1.78 10.53
N ILE A 140 6.76 0.70 9.83
CA ILE A 140 7.12 0.47 8.43
C ILE A 140 6.42 1.46 7.49
N LEU A 141 5.15 1.77 7.75
CA LEU A 141 4.45 2.78 6.98
C LEU A 141 5.07 4.17 7.18
N THR A 142 5.51 4.48 8.39
CA THR A 142 6.22 5.72 8.70
C THR A 142 7.56 5.78 7.98
N PHE A 143 8.36 4.72 8.07
CA PHE A 143 9.63 4.60 7.34
C PHE A 143 9.47 4.81 5.83
N LEU A 144 8.51 4.14 5.21
CA LEU A 144 8.26 4.25 3.76
C LEU A 144 7.78 5.64 3.36
N ARG A 145 6.93 6.29 4.17
CA ARG A 145 6.50 7.67 3.94
C ARG A 145 7.70 8.60 3.94
N ASP A 146 8.52 8.52 4.98
CA ASP A 146 9.66 9.42 5.18
C ASP A 146 10.71 9.20 4.07
N LEU A 147 10.96 7.94 3.71
CA LEU A 147 11.82 7.58 2.57
C LEU A 147 11.30 8.17 1.26
N ALA A 148 10.00 8.04 0.96
CA ALA A 148 9.43 8.59 -0.27
C ALA A 148 9.42 10.13 -0.33
N GLN A 149 9.45 10.80 0.83
CA GLN A 149 9.59 12.25 0.91
C GLN A 149 11.04 12.70 0.72
N ALA A 150 12.00 11.94 1.24
CA ALA A 150 13.43 12.21 1.10
C ALA A 150 13.95 11.84 -0.30
N GLU A 151 13.45 10.75 -0.86
CA GLU A 151 13.96 10.13 -2.08
C GLU A 151 12.84 9.85 -3.09
N GLU A 152 12.68 10.76 -4.06
CA GLU A 152 11.60 10.72 -5.07
C GLU A 152 11.59 9.40 -5.89
N GLN A 153 12.72 8.71 -6.02
CA GLN A 153 12.82 7.44 -6.74
C GLN A 153 11.91 6.34 -6.15
N TYR A 154 11.75 6.29 -4.82
CA TYR A 154 10.88 5.31 -4.15
C TYR A 154 9.42 5.69 -4.18
N ALA A 155 9.15 6.93 -4.55
CA ALA A 155 7.88 7.52 -4.26
C ALA A 155 6.76 6.87 -5.13
N SER A 156 7.05 6.37 -6.35
CA SER A 156 6.10 5.59 -7.15
C SER A 156 5.71 4.25 -6.50
N PHE A 157 6.69 3.56 -5.90
CA PHE A 157 6.47 2.31 -5.16
C PHE A 157 5.57 2.55 -3.95
N VAL A 158 5.95 3.51 -3.10
CA VAL A 158 5.22 3.84 -1.86
C VAL A 158 3.81 4.32 -2.17
N PHE A 159 3.63 5.12 -3.21
CA PHE A 159 2.32 5.56 -3.68
C PHE A 159 1.43 4.39 -4.11
N SER A 160 1.99 3.43 -4.85
CA SER A 160 1.26 2.22 -5.27
C SER A 160 0.80 1.40 -4.06
N LEU A 161 1.70 1.20 -3.09
CA LEU A 161 1.44 0.44 -1.87
C LEU A 161 0.39 1.11 -0.98
N PHE A 162 0.57 2.40 -0.68
CA PHE A 162 -0.33 3.16 0.19
C PHE A 162 -1.72 3.33 -0.43
N GLY A 163 -1.82 3.35 -1.75
CA GLY A 163 -3.10 3.37 -2.47
C GLY A 163 -3.99 2.14 -2.24
N ARG A 164 -3.51 1.13 -1.49
CA ARG A 164 -4.25 -0.08 -1.09
C ARG A 164 -4.47 -0.21 0.41
N ILE A 165 -4.04 0.78 1.21
CA ILE A 165 -4.06 0.72 2.68
C ILE A 165 -5.00 1.80 3.21
N ASP A 166 -6.01 1.40 4.00
CA ASP A 166 -6.88 2.31 4.72
C ASP A 166 -6.31 2.64 6.10
N LYS A 167 -5.25 3.45 6.11
CA LYS A 167 -4.69 4.04 7.33
C LYS A 167 -4.46 5.53 7.12
N PRO A 168 -4.70 6.39 8.13
CA PRO A 168 -4.52 7.85 8.06
C PRO A 168 -3.25 8.30 7.34
N ILE A 169 -2.09 7.79 7.77
CA ILE A 169 -0.78 8.13 7.21
C ILE A 169 -0.66 7.80 5.71
N CYS A 170 -1.27 6.70 5.26
CA CYS A 170 -1.24 6.27 3.87
C CYS A 170 -2.18 7.11 3.01
N VAL A 171 -3.40 7.34 3.50
CA VAL A 171 -4.42 8.18 2.87
C VAL A 171 -3.90 9.60 2.68
N GLU A 172 -3.34 10.20 3.73
CA GLU A 172 -2.77 11.54 3.67
C GLU A 172 -1.69 11.66 2.59
N PHE A 173 -0.73 10.73 2.58
CA PHE A 173 0.36 10.72 1.60
C PHE A 173 -0.16 10.62 0.16
N VAL A 174 -1.09 9.70 -0.10
CA VAL A 174 -1.67 9.47 -1.43
C VAL A 174 -2.43 10.71 -1.90
N ILE A 175 -3.25 11.30 -1.04
CA ILE A 175 -4.08 12.45 -1.36
C ILE A 175 -3.24 13.69 -1.64
N ARG A 176 -2.25 13.99 -0.80
CA ARG A 176 -1.34 15.13 -1.04
C ARG A 176 -0.72 15.04 -2.43
N ARG A 177 -0.36 13.83 -2.86
CA ARG A 177 0.30 13.61 -4.14
C ARG A 177 -0.66 13.71 -5.32
N ILE A 178 -1.85 13.11 -5.22
CA ILE A 178 -2.85 13.22 -6.28
C ILE A 178 -3.35 14.65 -6.40
N ALA A 179 -3.62 15.33 -5.28
CA ALA A 179 -4.02 16.73 -5.28
C ALA A 179 -2.97 17.62 -5.96
N LYS A 180 -1.67 17.38 -5.69
CA LYS A 180 -0.58 18.09 -6.38
C LYS A 180 -0.51 17.78 -7.87
N LEU A 181 -0.89 16.57 -8.31
CA LEU A 181 -1.00 16.21 -9.73
C LEU A 181 -2.25 16.85 -10.36
N ALA A 182 -3.38 16.86 -9.67
CA ALA A 182 -4.63 17.45 -10.11
C ALA A 182 -4.52 18.97 -10.31
N ALA A 183 -3.70 19.63 -9.50
CA ALA A 183 -3.42 21.06 -9.60
C ALA A 183 -2.60 21.45 -10.85
N LYS A 184 -1.96 20.48 -11.54
CA LYS A 184 -1.16 20.77 -12.73
C LYS A 184 -2.07 21.02 -13.93
N PRO A 185 -1.76 22.02 -14.79
CA PRO A 185 -2.54 22.27 -15.99
C PRO A 185 -2.49 21.04 -16.91
N VAL A 186 -3.67 20.57 -17.31
CA VAL A 186 -3.82 19.46 -18.23
C VAL A 186 -3.74 20.00 -19.66
N LYS A 187 -2.92 19.38 -20.50
CA LYS A 187 -2.84 19.76 -21.91
C LYS A 187 -4.21 19.53 -22.58
N PRO A 188 -4.65 20.40 -23.51
CA PRO A 188 -5.86 20.17 -24.27
C PRO A 188 -5.89 18.76 -24.86
N GLY A 189 -7.02 18.05 -24.71
CA GLY A 189 -7.22 16.68 -25.19
C GLY A 189 -6.62 15.56 -24.32
N HIS A 190 -6.04 15.86 -23.17
CA HIS A 190 -5.55 14.86 -22.21
C HIS A 190 -6.45 14.79 -20.98
N ILE A 191 -6.54 13.62 -20.34
CA ILE A 191 -7.20 13.45 -19.04
C ILE A 191 -6.13 13.49 -17.96
N SER A 192 -6.37 14.21 -16.87
CA SER A 192 -5.46 14.19 -15.71
C SER A 192 -5.39 12.78 -15.14
N GLY A 193 -4.17 12.29 -14.86
CA GLY A 193 -3.98 11.03 -14.13
C GLY A 193 -4.68 11.02 -12.75
N ALA A 194 -4.99 12.19 -12.18
CA ALA A 194 -5.75 12.31 -10.94
C ALA A 194 -7.20 11.80 -11.06
N TYR A 195 -7.81 11.91 -12.25
CA TYR A 195 -9.19 11.45 -12.48
C TYR A 195 -9.32 9.93 -12.33
N LEU A 196 -8.31 9.17 -12.77
CA LEU A 196 -8.27 7.71 -12.62
C LEU A 196 -8.17 7.26 -11.16
N TRP A 197 -7.71 8.15 -10.26
CA TRP A 197 -7.56 7.85 -8.84
C TRP A 197 -8.81 8.19 -8.02
N GLU A 198 -9.64 9.13 -8.48
CA GLU A 198 -10.92 9.42 -7.82
C GLU A 198 -11.88 8.22 -7.82
N THR A 199 -11.71 7.29 -8.77
CA THR A 199 -12.47 6.05 -8.86
C THR A 199 -11.80 4.88 -8.14
N GLN A 200 -10.51 4.96 -7.79
CA GLN A 200 -9.78 3.86 -7.15
C GLN A 200 -10.19 3.64 -5.69
N TRP A 201 -10.74 4.67 -5.03
CA TRP A 201 -11.31 4.56 -3.69
C TRP A 201 -12.74 3.99 -3.69
N ARG A 202 -13.31 3.68 -4.87
CA ARG A 202 -14.49 2.81 -5.00
C ARG A 202 -14.05 1.36 -4.75
N ARG A 203 -13.67 1.04 -3.51
CA ARG A 203 -13.03 -0.23 -3.17
C ARG A 203 -14.04 -1.36 -2.95
N THR A 204 -14.75 -1.77 -3.99
CA THR A 204 -15.46 -3.05 -3.96
C THR A 204 -15.58 -3.68 -5.35
N SER A 205 -15.67 -5.00 -5.36
CA SER A 205 -16.08 -5.83 -6.50
C SER A 205 -17.56 -5.55 -6.82
N GLY A 206 -17.85 -4.38 -7.37
CA GLY A 206 -19.22 -3.92 -7.67
C GLY A 206 -19.31 -2.41 -7.99
N LEU A 207 -20.54 -1.90 -7.99
CA LEU A 207 -20.87 -0.47 -8.18
C LEU A 207 -21.02 0.31 -6.87
N GLU A 208 -20.84 -0.34 -5.72
CA GLU A 208 -21.00 0.27 -4.40
C GLU A 208 -19.65 0.76 -3.86
N ASP A 209 -19.64 1.91 -3.20
CA ASP A 209 -18.48 2.44 -2.50
C ASP A 209 -18.32 1.71 -1.17
N ALA A 210 -17.22 0.98 -0.96
CA ALA A 210 -16.88 0.50 0.38
C ALA A 210 -16.66 1.72 1.30
N PRO A 211 -17.21 1.70 2.54
CA PRO A 211 -17.06 2.81 3.46
C PRO A 211 -15.58 2.97 3.84
N MET A 212 -15.09 4.21 3.76
CA MET A 212 -13.77 4.56 4.27
C MET A 212 -13.80 4.52 5.81
N PRO A 213 -12.76 3.97 6.48
CA PRO A 213 -12.66 4.02 7.94
C PRO A 213 -12.75 5.44 8.50
N GLU A 214 -13.33 5.57 9.70
CA GLU A 214 -13.63 6.87 10.31
C GLU A 214 -12.39 7.74 10.52
N ASP A 215 -11.28 7.15 10.95
CA ASP A 215 -10.00 7.83 11.14
C ASP A 215 -9.43 8.41 9.83
N CYS A 216 -9.66 7.73 8.71
CA CYS A 216 -9.30 8.20 7.38
C CYS A 216 -10.23 9.35 6.93
N VAL A 217 -11.51 9.30 7.29
CA VAL A 217 -12.45 10.42 7.08
C VAL A 217 -12.03 11.65 7.89
N ASP A 218 -11.60 11.46 9.13
CA ASP A 218 -11.09 12.56 9.96
C ASP A 218 -9.78 13.13 9.40
N THR A 219 -8.93 12.28 8.84
CA THR A 219 -7.71 12.72 8.11
C THR A 219 -8.06 13.56 6.89
N LEU A 220 -9.10 13.19 6.12
CA LEU A 220 -9.59 14.00 5.00
C LEU A 220 -10.08 15.38 5.48
N TRP A 221 -10.77 15.42 6.61
CA TRP A 221 -11.26 16.66 7.19
C TRP A 221 -10.13 17.57 7.66
N GLU A 222 -9.09 17.01 8.26
CA GLU A 222 -7.87 17.74 8.63
C GLU A 222 -7.20 18.38 7.40
N LEU A 223 -7.20 17.69 6.26
CA LEU A 223 -6.66 18.25 5.00
C LEU A 223 -7.52 19.38 4.40
N CYS A 224 -8.77 19.52 4.84
CA CYS A 224 -9.66 20.61 4.42
C CYS A 224 -9.40 21.93 5.17
N GLN A 225 -8.58 21.90 6.22
CA GLN A 225 -8.41 23.03 7.12
C GLN A 225 -7.72 24.24 6.47
N PRO A 226 -8.00 25.49 6.90
CA PRO A 226 -7.58 26.71 6.21
C PRO A 226 -6.07 26.92 6.07
N TRP A 227 -5.26 26.30 6.91
CA TRP A 227 -3.79 26.38 6.85
C TRP A 227 -3.18 25.56 5.70
N HIS A 228 -3.97 24.70 5.04
CA HIS A 228 -3.51 23.96 3.87
C HIS A 228 -3.70 24.74 2.57
N PRO A 229 -2.88 24.47 1.53
CA PRO A 229 -3.06 25.09 0.21
C PRO A 229 -4.43 24.79 -0.40
N GLU A 230 -5.00 25.76 -1.11
CA GLU A 230 -6.34 25.66 -1.73
C GLU A 230 -6.51 24.39 -2.57
N TRP A 231 -5.54 24.07 -3.44
CA TRP A 231 -5.60 22.89 -4.29
C TRP A 231 -5.70 21.57 -3.50
N LEU A 232 -5.11 21.51 -2.31
CA LEU A 232 -5.18 20.34 -1.43
C LEU A 232 -6.53 20.28 -0.74
N ARG A 233 -6.96 21.40 -0.16
CA ARG A 233 -8.24 21.53 0.54
C ARG A 233 -9.40 21.15 -0.38
N THR A 234 -9.43 21.72 -1.59
CA THR A 234 -10.45 21.43 -2.59
C THR A 234 -10.47 19.95 -2.98
N TYR A 235 -9.30 19.34 -3.23
CA TYR A 235 -9.25 17.92 -3.59
C TYR A 235 -9.67 17.00 -2.42
N ALA A 236 -9.16 17.26 -1.22
CA ALA A 236 -9.50 16.50 -0.02
C ALA A 236 -10.99 16.62 0.32
N PHE A 237 -11.57 17.82 0.19
CA PHE A 237 -12.98 18.08 0.45
C PHE A 237 -13.89 17.29 -0.48
N LYS A 238 -13.56 17.19 -1.77
CA LYS A 238 -14.31 16.34 -2.73
C LYS A 238 -14.39 14.89 -2.27
N LEU A 239 -13.29 14.34 -1.76
CA LEU A 239 -13.27 12.97 -1.21
C LEU A 239 -14.02 12.91 0.13
N TRP A 240 -13.82 13.88 1.02
CA TRP A 240 -14.47 13.93 2.32
C TRP A 240 -16.00 13.92 2.20
N VAL A 241 -16.57 14.76 1.32
CA VAL A 241 -18.02 14.81 1.10
C VAL A 241 -18.56 13.44 0.67
N ARG A 242 -17.81 12.71 -0.16
CA ARG A 242 -18.19 11.35 -0.60
C ARG A 242 -18.19 10.34 0.55
N TYR A 243 -17.20 10.39 1.44
CA TYR A 243 -17.00 9.35 2.46
C TYR A 243 -17.45 9.72 3.89
N SER A 244 -17.83 10.99 4.13
CA SER A 244 -18.16 11.51 5.46
C SER A 244 -19.45 10.97 6.08
N GLY A 245 -20.29 10.28 5.30
CA GLY A 245 -21.60 9.81 5.76
C GLY A 245 -22.43 10.94 6.37
N ASP A 246 -22.91 10.75 7.60
CA ASP A 246 -23.71 11.74 8.31
C ASP A 246 -22.92 12.95 8.83
N LYS A 247 -21.58 12.87 8.92
CA LYS A 247 -20.73 14.01 9.33
C LYS A 247 -20.90 15.21 8.39
N LEU A 248 -21.30 14.98 7.13
CA LEU A 248 -21.62 16.03 6.17
C LEU A 248 -22.66 17.02 6.68
N TRP A 249 -23.63 16.54 7.46
CA TRP A 249 -24.79 17.33 7.90
C TRP A 249 -24.54 18.10 9.21
N SER A 250 -23.60 17.62 10.03
CA SER A 250 -23.25 18.22 11.33
C SER A 250 -21.99 19.08 11.27
N ALA A 251 -21.12 18.90 10.28
CA ALA A 251 -19.88 19.67 10.17
C ALA A 251 -20.13 21.14 9.79
N GLU A 252 -19.34 22.03 10.38
CA GLU A 252 -19.22 23.42 9.95
C GLU A 252 -18.28 23.50 8.75
N ILE A 253 -18.85 23.44 7.55
CA ILE A 253 -18.08 23.48 6.29
C ILE A 253 -17.65 24.92 6.00
N PRO A 254 -16.34 25.17 5.76
CA PRO A 254 -15.85 26.49 5.35
C PRO A 254 -16.61 27.01 4.12
N LEU A 255 -16.96 28.31 4.13
CA LEU A 255 -17.77 28.94 3.07
C LEU A 255 -17.18 28.74 1.67
N ASP A 256 -15.85 28.82 1.54
CA ASP A 256 -15.13 28.64 0.28
C ASP A 256 -15.25 27.22 -0.30
N LEU A 257 -15.49 26.21 0.55
CA LEU A 257 -15.69 24.83 0.14
C LEU A 257 -17.18 24.47 0.00
N SER A 258 -18.05 25.06 0.83
CA SER A 258 -19.50 24.81 0.84
C SER A 258 -20.17 25.18 -0.48
N ASP A 259 -19.69 26.22 -1.15
CA ASP A 259 -20.26 26.69 -2.42
C ASP A 259 -19.63 26.00 -3.65
N SER A 260 -18.72 25.05 -3.43
CA SER A 260 -18.12 24.29 -4.53
C SER A 260 -19.17 23.42 -5.23
N GLU A 261 -19.09 23.34 -6.55
CA GLU A 261 -19.99 22.52 -7.38
C GLU A 261 -20.07 21.06 -6.88
N THR A 262 -18.97 20.50 -6.36
CA THR A 262 -18.96 19.16 -5.79
C THR A 262 -19.79 19.05 -4.51
N ALA A 263 -19.74 20.04 -3.61
CA ALA A 263 -20.57 20.05 -2.41
C ALA A 263 -22.06 20.11 -2.76
N LEU A 264 -22.41 20.97 -3.72
CA LEU A 264 -23.78 21.16 -4.18
C LEU A 264 -24.33 19.86 -4.81
N TRP A 265 -23.56 19.22 -5.70
CA TRP A 265 -23.98 17.97 -6.34
C TRP A 265 -24.16 16.81 -5.36
N GLU A 266 -23.23 16.63 -4.42
CA GLU A 266 -23.33 15.53 -3.45
C GLU A 266 -24.45 15.76 -2.43
N ARG A 267 -24.69 17.01 -1.99
CA ARG A 267 -25.87 17.36 -1.17
C ARG A 267 -27.17 17.08 -1.92
N ALA A 268 -27.25 17.49 -3.18
CA ALA A 268 -28.42 17.22 -4.03
C ALA A 268 -28.66 15.72 -4.21
N ASN A 269 -27.61 14.93 -4.48
CA ASN A 269 -27.69 13.47 -4.63
C ASN A 269 -28.17 12.77 -3.35
N ARG A 270 -27.87 13.33 -2.18
CA ARG A 270 -28.25 12.75 -0.87
C ARG A 270 -29.59 13.26 -0.32
N GLY A 271 -30.33 14.03 -1.11
CA GLY A 271 -31.65 14.54 -0.74
C GLY A 271 -31.55 15.66 0.29
N ASP A 272 -30.98 16.79 -0.12
CA ASP A 272 -30.67 17.97 0.69
C ASP A 272 -31.70 18.22 1.81
N ARG A 273 -31.20 18.29 3.06
CA ARG A 273 -32.00 18.40 4.28
C ARG A 273 -31.94 19.79 4.92
N ARG A 274 -31.34 20.78 4.24
CA ARG A 274 -31.26 22.18 4.68
C ARG A 274 -32.01 23.12 3.75
#